data_AF-A0A9E4Q178-F1
#
_entry.id   AF-A0A9E4Q178-F1
#
_cell.length_a   1.000
_cell.length_b   1.000
_cell.length_c   1.000
_cell.angle_alpha   90.00
_cell.angle_beta   90.00
_cell.angle_gamma   90.00
#
_symmetry.space_group_name_H-M   'P 1'
#
loop_
_entity.id
_entity.type
_entity.pdbx_description
1 polymer ?
#
loop_
_entity_poly.entity_id
_entity_poly.type
_entity_poly.pdbx_seq_one_letter_code
_entity_poly.pdbx_strand_id
1 'polypeptide(L)'
;MGALSLLQTLVVVLATLAGSTVLASLGFGIGMVATPVLLLVLDPQTAVVMLNAVSVPITGLLVWQTRRHLNVRDSLPIILLGLAGALVGAYVLSTSGDRVLRL
;
A
#
# COMPACT_ATOMS: atom_id res chain seq x y z
N MET A 1 -8.97 -28.23 2.20
CA MET A 1 -8.16 -27.04 2.53
C MET A 1 -6.77 -27.30 1.98
N GLY A 2 -6.59 -27.02 0.68
CA GLY A 2 -5.52 -27.61 -0.14
C GLY A 2 -4.28 -26.72 -0.24
N ALA A 3 -3.15 -27.32 -0.62
CA ALA A 3 -1.83 -26.67 -0.74
C ALA A 3 -1.82 -25.31 -1.47
N LEU A 4 -2.79 -25.07 -2.37
CA LEU A 4 -2.99 -23.79 -3.05
C LEU A 4 -3.26 -22.61 -2.07
N SER A 5 -3.98 -22.83 -0.97
CA SER A 5 -4.22 -21.77 0.03
C SER A 5 -2.96 -21.44 0.84
N LEU A 6 -2.12 -22.44 1.09
CA LEU A 6 -0.83 -22.24 1.77
C LEU A 6 0.14 -21.45 0.90
N LEU A 7 0.23 -21.80 -0.40
CA LEU A 7 1.07 -21.08 -1.35
C LEU A 7 0.62 -19.62 -1.50
N GLN A 8 -0.69 -19.39 -1.64
CA GLN A 8 -1.26 -18.04 -1.72
C GLN A 8 -0.90 -17.21 -0.48
N THR A 9 -1.04 -17.79 0.70
CA THR A 9 -0.68 -17.12 1.97
C THR A 9 0.81 -16.80 2.03
N LEU A 10 1.67 -17.73 1.62
CA LEU A 10 3.13 -17.52 1.54
C LEU A 10 3.49 -16.38 0.59
N VAL A 11 2.92 -16.36 -0.61
CA VAL A 11 3.16 -15.29 -1.60
C VAL A 11 2.74 -13.93 -1.03
N VAL A 12 1.56 -13.85 -0.43
CA VAL A 12 1.08 -12.62 0.21
C VAL A 12 2.05 -12.18 1.31
N VAL A 13 2.44 -13.08 2.23
CA VAL A 13 3.36 -12.75 3.32
C VAL A 13 4.70 -12.24 2.79
N LEU A 14 5.30 -12.93 1.82
CA LEU A 14 6.58 -12.55 1.23
C LEU A 14 6.52 -11.21 0.51
N ALA A 15 5.47 -10.98 -0.29
CA ALA A 15 5.26 -9.71 -0.99
C ALA A 15 5.09 -8.55 -0.01
N THR A 16 4.26 -8.74 1.02
CA THR A 16 4.00 -7.71 2.03
C THR A 16 5.25 -7.43 2.86
N LEU A 17 6.03 -8.47 3.20
CA LEU A 17 7.30 -8.32 3.91
C LEU A 17 8.30 -7.52 3.09
N ALA A 18 8.52 -7.89 1.82
CA ALA A 18 9.42 -7.17 0.92
C ALA A 18 9.01 -5.71 0.74
N GLY A 19 7.71 -5.45 0.49
CA GLY A 19 7.18 -4.09 0.38
C GLY A 19 7.33 -3.28 1.67
N SER A 20 7.14 -3.91 2.83
CA SER A 20 7.31 -3.27 4.14
C SER A 20 8.77 -2.94 4.44
N THR A 21 9.71 -3.81 4.04
CA THR A 21 11.14 -3.52 4.14
C THR A 21 11.51 -2.29 3.31
N VAL A 22 11.04 -2.21 2.06
CA VAL A 22 11.27 -1.04 1.21
C VAL A 22 10.67 0.22 1.81
N LEU A 23 9.45 0.14 2.35
CA LEU A 23 8.81 1.26 3.04
C LEU A 23 9.60 1.71 4.27
N ALA A 24 10.07 0.78 5.11
CA ALA A 24 10.84 1.10 6.29
C ALA A 24 12.21 1.69 5.96
N SER A 25 12.85 1.25 4.88
CA SER A 25 14.16 1.74 4.45
C SER A 25 14.11 3.09 3.72
N LEU A 26 13.12 3.29 2.83
CA LEU A 26 13.05 4.46 1.95
C LEU A 26 11.99 5.49 2.39
N GLY A 27 11.04 5.10 3.23
CA GLY A 27 9.89 5.91 3.61
C GLY A 27 8.73 5.92 2.60
N PHE A 28 8.86 5.22 1.47
CA PHE A 28 7.81 5.07 0.46
C PHE A 28 7.94 3.74 -0.30
N GLY A 29 7.02 3.45 -1.22
CA GLY A 29 7.22 2.41 -2.24
C GLY A 29 6.64 1.03 -1.95
N ILE A 30 5.98 0.81 -0.80
CA ILE A 30 5.26 -0.43 -0.51
C ILE A 30 4.30 -0.82 -1.65
N GLY A 31 3.57 0.16 -2.19
CA GLY A 31 2.64 -0.04 -3.29
C GLY A 31 3.32 -0.38 -4.62
N MET A 32 4.56 0.04 -4.86
CA MET A 32 5.27 -0.33 -6.10
C MET A 32 5.79 -1.76 -6.06
N VAL A 33 6.15 -2.25 -4.87
CA VAL A 33 6.75 -3.57 -4.68
C VAL A 33 5.70 -4.65 -4.46
N ALA A 34 4.77 -4.41 -3.53
CA ALA A 34 3.83 -5.45 -3.10
C ALA A 34 2.58 -5.53 -4.00
N THR A 35 2.06 -4.41 -4.52
CA THR A 35 0.84 -4.41 -5.36
C THR A 35 0.90 -5.36 -6.56
N PRO A 36 1.92 -5.33 -7.43
CA PRO A 36 1.93 -6.21 -8.61
C PRO A 36 1.90 -7.69 -8.22
N VAL A 37 2.52 -8.07 -7.11
CA VAL A 37 2.51 -9.45 -6.62
C VAL A 37 1.17 -9.80 -5.96
N LEU A 38 0.61 -8.89 -5.17
CA LEU A 38 -0.68 -9.11 -4.48
C LEU A 38 -1.84 -9.22 -5.47
N LEU A 39 -1.86 -8.43 -6.55
CA LEU A 39 -2.91 -8.49 -7.57
C LEU A 39 -2.94 -9.79 -8.36
N LEU A 40 -1.85 -10.57 -8.39
CA LEU A 40 -1.84 -11.90 -9.01
C LEU A 40 -2.64 -12.93 -8.21
N VAL A 41 -2.86 -12.67 -6.92
CA VAL A 41 -3.43 -13.64 -5.97
C VAL A 41 -4.64 -13.12 -5.20
N LEU A 42 -4.84 -11.82 -5.14
CA LEU A 42 -5.92 -11.16 -4.41
C LEU A 42 -6.70 -10.23 -5.35
N ASP A 43 -7.98 -10.03 -5.04
CA ASP A 43 -8.78 -9.02 -5.72
C ASP A 43 -8.24 -7.61 -5.40
N PRO A 44 -8.34 -6.65 -6.35
CA PRO A 44 -7.72 -5.33 -6.23
C PRO A 44 -8.09 -4.58 -4.94
N GLN A 45 -9.36 -4.66 -4.56
CA GLN A 45 -9.86 -4.01 -3.35
C GLN A 45 -9.21 -4.60 -2.09
N THR A 46 -9.08 -5.93 -2.02
CA THR A 46 -8.44 -6.62 -0.90
C THR A 46 -6.96 -6.28 -0.80
N ALA A 47 -6.25 -6.24 -1.93
CA ALA A 47 -4.84 -5.86 -1.98
C ALA A 47 -4.61 -4.43 -1.45
N VAL A 48 -5.43 -3.47 -1.88
CA VAL A 48 -5.32 -2.06 -1.45
C VAL A 48 -5.64 -1.89 0.03
N VAL A 49 -6.69 -2.56 0.54
CA VAL A 49 -7.03 -2.54 1.97
C VAL A 49 -5.87 -3.10 2.80
N MET A 50 -5.32 -4.24 2.39
CA MET A 50 -4.23 -4.90 3.09
C MET A 50 -2.95 -4.04 3.10
N LEU A 51 -2.60 -3.43 1.96
CA LEU A 51 -1.43 -2.55 1.87
C LEU A 51 -1.56 -1.33 2.78
N ASN A 52 -2.72 -0.67 2.80
CA ASN A 52 -2.95 0.47 3.67
C ASN A 52 -2.92 0.08 5.16
N ALA A 53 -3.48 -1.07 5.52
CA ALA A 53 -3.45 -1.57 6.89
C ALA A 53 -2.03 -1.74 7.43
N VAL A 54 -1.08 -2.11 6.57
CA VAL A 54 0.34 -2.26 6.93
C VAL A 54 1.11 -0.94 6.80
N SER A 55 0.85 -0.15 5.76
CA SER A 55 1.64 1.05 5.49
C SER A 55 1.35 2.18 6.47
N VAL A 56 0.09 2.39 6.87
CA VAL A 56 -0.30 3.47 7.79
C VAL A 56 0.47 3.45 9.11
N PRO A 57 0.58 2.32 9.85
CA PRO A 57 1.35 2.31 11.09
C PRO A 57 2.86 2.51 10.85
N ILE A 58 3.43 1.93 9.79
CA ILE A 58 4.85 2.10 9.46
C ILE A 58 5.16 3.56 9.12
N THR A 59 4.38 4.17 8.24
CA THR A 59 4.53 5.58 7.86
C THR A 59 4.27 6.49 9.06
N GLY A 60 3.29 6.18 9.92
CA GLY A 60 3.05 6.91 11.16
C GLY A 60 4.25 6.88 12.10
N LEU A 61 4.90 5.72 12.26
CA LEU A 61 6.13 5.58 13.04
C LEU A 61 7.29 6.35 12.42
N LEU A 62 7.46 6.30 11.10
CA LEU A 62 8.49 7.06 10.38
C LEU A 62 8.31 8.58 10.55
N VAL A 63 7.07 9.06 10.42
CA VAL A 63 6.74 10.47 10.66
C VAL A 63 7.05 10.83 12.12
N TRP A 64 6.72 9.96 13.08
CA TRP A 64 7.00 10.21 14.49
C TRP A 64 8.50 10.26 14.79
N GLN A 65 9.30 9.36 14.21
CA GLN A 65 10.75 9.33 14.36
C GLN A 65 11.41 10.56 13.72
N THR A 66 10.95 10.95 12.53
CA THR A 66 11.57 12.03 11.74
C THR A 66 10.93 13.40 12.01
N ARG A 67 9.92 13.52 12.88
CA ARG A 67 9.14 14.74 13.11
C ARG A 67 9.95 16.02 13.36
N ARG A 68 11.13 15.91 13.98
CA ARG A 68 12.01 17.05 14.28
C ARG A 68 12.76 17.59 13.06
N HIS A 69 12.84 16.81 11.99
CA HIS A 69 13.49 17.16 10.74
C HIS A 69 12.49 17.48 9.62
N LEU A 70 11.18 17.46 9.91
CA LEU A 70 10.12 17.72 8.93
C LEU A 70 9.72 19.20 8.93
N ASN A 71 9.92 19.86 7.79
CA ASN A 71 9.37 21.19 7.54
C ASN A 71 7.90 21.07 7.15
N VAL A 72 7.02 21.21 8.14
CA VAL A 72 5.55 21.08 7.97
C VAL A 72 5.00 21.96 6.84
N ARG A 73 5.58 23.14 6.63
CA ARG A 73 5.16 24.10 5.60
C ARG A 73 5.38 23.58 4.17
N ASP A 74 6.49 22.87 3.96
CA ASP A 74 6.84 22.28 2.66
C ASP A 74 6.12 20.93 2.45
N SER A 75 5.87 20.19 3.53
CA SER A 75 5.16 18.92 3.50
C SER A 75 3.65 19.06 3.30
N LEU A 76 3.04 20.18 3.73
CA LEU A 76 1.60 20.40 3.66
C LEU A 76 1.01 20.22 2.23
N PRO A 77 1.55 20.85 1.16
CA PRO A 77 1.01 20.64 -0.18
C PRO A 77 1.11 19.18 -0.64
N ILE A 78 2.20 18.48 -0.27
CA ILE A 78 2.39 17.06 -0.58
C ILE A 78 1.34 16.21 0.13
N ILE A 79 1.06 16.49 1.40
CA ILE A 79 0.03 15.79 2.19
C ILE A 79 -1.35 16.02 1.58
N LEU A 80 -1.70 17.26 1.22
CA LEU A 80 -3.00 17.59 0.64
C LEU A 80 -3.21 16.91 -0.72
N LEU A 81 -2.20 16.94 -1.59
CA LEU A 81 -2.26 16.26 -2.89
C LEU A 81 -2.30 14.74 -2.71
N GLY A 82 -1.53 14.20 -1.78
CA GLY A 82 -1.54 12.77 -1.44
C GLY A 82 -2.90 12.31 -0.92
N LEU A 83 -3.52 13.10 -0.04
CA LEU A 83 -4.86 12.81 0.50
C LEU A 83 -5.94 12.89 -0.59
N ALA A 84 -5.90 13.94 -1.42
CA ALA A 84 -6.81 14.08 -2.55
C ALA A 84 -6.65 12.91 -3.54
N GLY A 85 -5.40 12.56 -3.88
CA GLY A 85 -5.10 11.42 -4.75
C GLY A 85 -5.57 10.09 -4.17
N ALA A 86 -5.40 9.87 -2.86
CA ALA A 86 -5.87 8.66 -2.19
C ALA A 86 -7.40 8.53 -2.23
N LEU A 87 -8.13 9.62 -1.97
CA LEU A 87 -9.60 9.63 -2.03
C LEU A 87 -10.11 9.40 -3.45
N VAL A 88 -9.53 10.07 -4.44
CA VAL A 88 -9.86 9.87 -5.86
C VAL A 88 -9.55 8.44 -6.29
N GLY A 89 -8.38 7.91 -5.92
CA GLY A 89 -7.98 6.54 -6.22
C GLY A 89 -8.93 5.51 -5.61
N ALA A 90 -9.32 5.69 -4.34
CA ALA A 90 -10.29 4.81 -3.69
C ALA A 90 -11.68 4.87 -4.34
N TYR A 91 -12.12 6.05 -4.77
CA TYR A 91 -13.39 6.22 -5.49
C TYR A 91 -13.36 5.55 -6.87
N VAL A 92 -12.27 5.71 -7.63
CA VAL A 92 -12.08 5.03 -8.91
C VAL A 92 -12.04 3.53 -8.71
N LEU A 93 -11.37 3.05 -7.65
CA LEU A 93 -11.30 1.63 -7.33
C LEU A 93 -12.67 1.04 -6.98
N SER A 94 -13.52 1.76 -6.24
CA SER A 94 -14.86 1.28 -5.86
C SER A 94 -15.88 1.33 -6.99
N THR A 95 -15.67 2.20 -7.98
CA THR A 95 -16.57 2.36 -9.14
C THR A 95 -16.13 1.55 -10.35
N SER A 96 -14.87 1.11 -10.41
CA SER A 96 -14.36 0.25 -11.47
C SER A 96 -14.77 -1.20 -11.22
N GLY A 97 -15.62 -1.77 -12.10
CA GLY A 97 -15.94 -3.20 -12.02
C GLY A 97 -14.70 -4.08 -12.25
N ASP A 98 -14.67 -5.27 -11.63
CA ASP A 98 -13.57 -6.26 -11.61
C ASP A 98 -12.88 -6.53 -12.96
N ARG A 99 -13.58 -6.25 -14.06
CA ARG A 99 -13.14 -6.49 -15.44
C ARG A 99 -12.13 -5.47 -15.98
N VAL A 100 -12.09 -4.25 -15.42
CA VAL A 100 -11.18 -3.18 -15.90
C VAL A 100 -9.82 -3.22 -15.20
N LEU A 101 -9.76 -3.74 -13.97
CA LEU A 101 -8.53 -3.82 -13.16
C LEU A 101 -7.66 -5.06 -13.40
N ARG A 102 -8.15 -6.03 -14.20
CA ARG A 102 -7.42 -7.26 -14.56
C ARG A 102 -6.73 -7.20 -15.94
N LEU A 103 -6.93 -6.13 -16.70
CA LEU A 103 -6.24 -5.84 -17.96
C LEU A 103 -4.95 -5.07 -17.69
#